data_AF-A0A2W0BBI2-F1
#
_entry.id   AF-A0A2W0BBI2-F1
#
_cell.length_a   1.000
_cell.length_b   1.000
_cell.length_c   1.000
_cell.angle_alpha   90.00
_cell.angle_beta   90.00
_cell.angle_gamma   90.00
#
_symmetry.space_group_name_H-M   'P 1'
#
loop_
_entity.id
_entity.type
_entity.pdbx_description
1 polymer ?
#
loop_
_entity_poly.entity_id
_entity_poly.type
_entity_poly.pdbx_seq_one_letter_code
_entity_poly.pdbx_strand_id
1 'polypeptide(L)'
;MQQGDKVTVSWQTQNATSITLTQNGTAVPLDGNPLSSPGMQFTLNTVGTTTFTLTATGATGTTAATAKATVTVTAPPPPQGPTATLTANPTTVTAGQSVTLKWTTTNATSISLTQNGNNVPIGSGQTSTVVTLNDVGTVNFVLTATGAQGTATAQASVQVTPATSPGDITAVNHIIFLAQENRSFDVYLGKLNEYRAKFGLPPEVDGLPDDCSSTNSDWTKPCGAMNKAPNAAGFPTTPIYAFHLKTMCIENTSADWIVTRWAFNAEDPASDTPRMDGFAIGAASATPGAPGTNPTVPDKQGIRAMGFYTAQDLEYHYWLATQFAVSDRWFAPAPARTDPNRYYLVGATSGGYAYPIQNEPSIQAPTIFDRLQAAGVSWKIYSNELYSSAAAFSGFMARFGPSGASPHIVKLDQFDADLANGTLPAVAYIERAENDEHPGLGDNIQAGVKDTAHLINGLMNSSAWKDSVFILTFDEAGGLYDHFPPPTNVPNP
;
A
#
# COMPACT_ATOMS: atom_id res chain seq x y z
N MET A 1 12.42 29.08 -44.12
CA MET A 1 12.42 27.74 -44.74
C MET A 1 13.81 27.14 -44.62
N GLN A 2 13.94 25.82 -44.66
CA GLN A 2 15.23 25.13 -44.53
C GLN A 2 15.93 25.01 -45.89
N GLN A 3 17.24 24.81 -45.85
CA GLN A 3 18.05 24.60 -47.04
C GLN A 3 17.54 23.40 -47.85
N GLY A 4 17.32 23.59 -49.15
CA GLY A 4 16.79 22.54 -50.04
C GLY A 4 15.26 22.54 -50.18
N ASP A 5 14.54 23.37 -49.41
CA ASP A 5 13.10 23.54 -49.60
C ASP A 5 12.80 24.19 -50.96
N LYS A 6 11.67 23.77 -51.55
CA LYS A 6 11.15 24.36 -52.79
C LYS A 6 10.24 25.55 -52.47
N VAL A 7 10.49 26.68 -53.11
CA VAL A 7 9.61 27.87 -53.05
C VAL A 7 8.93 28.10 -54.38
N THR A 8 7.65 28.41 -54.36
CA THR A 8 6.94 28.88 -55.55
C THR A 8 6.90 30.41 -55.52
N VAL A 9 7.48 31.05 -56.53
CA VAL A 9 7.37 32.49 -56.75
C VAL A 9 6.29 32.70 -57.81
N SER A 10 5.15 33.24 -57.40
CA SER A 10 4.03 33.59 -58.28
C SER A 10 3.97 35.10 -58.52
N TRP A 11 3.46 35.51 -59.68
CA TRP A 11 3.33 36.92 -60.02
C TRP A 11 2.04 37.22 -60.76
N GLN A 12 1.61 38.47 -60.74
CA GLN A 12 0.50 38.94 -61.58
C GLN A 12 0.93 40.23 -62.27
N THR A 13 0.58 40.38 -63.53
CA THR A 13 0.91 41.56 -64.34
C THR A 13 -0.32 42.06 -65.07
N GLN A 14 -0.45 43.38 -65.19
CA GLN A 14 -1.50 44.04 -65.97
C GLN A 14 -0.86 44.88 -67.07
N ASN A 15 -1.34 44.75 -68.31
CA ASN A 15 -0.86 45.50 -69.48
C ASN A 15 0.65 45.35 -69.80
N ALA A 16 1.30 44.31 -69.27
CA ALA A 16 2.69 43.98 -69.58
C ALA A 16 2.77 43.19 -70.90
N THR A 17 3.70 43.58 -71.77
CA THR A 17 4.02 42.85 -73.01
C THR A 17 5.21 41.92 -72.84
N SER A 18 6.04 42.13 -71.82
CA SER A 18 7.12 41.22 -71.44
C SER A 18 7.42 41.31 -69.94
N ILE A 19 8.05 40.25 -69.41
CA ILE A 19 8.55 40.23 -68.03
C ILE A 19 9.96 39.66 -68.00
N THR A 20 10.75 40.10 -67.02
CA THR A 20 12.01 39.47 -66.63
C THR A 20 11.97 39.18 -65.14
N LEU A 21 12.59 38.08 -64.74
CA LEU A 21 12.76 37.70 -63.34
C LEU A 21 14.25 37.63 -63.04
N THR A 22 14.68 38.21 -61.93
CA THR A 22 16.03 38.05 -61.42
C THR A 22 16.00 37.42 -60.03
N GLN A 23 16.97 36.55 -59.76
CA GLN A 23 17.27 36.00 -58.45
C GLN A 23 18.59 36.61 -57.99
N ASN A 24 18.56 37.42 -56.92
CA ASN A 24 19.73 38.17 -56.43
C ASN A 24 20.44 39.00 -57.54
N GLY A 25 19.67 39.53 -58.48
CA GLY A 25 20.19 40.32 -59.61
C GLY A 25 20.66 39.50 -60.82
N THR A 26 20.72 38.17 -60.72
CA THR A 26 21.00 37.28 -61.86
C THR A 26 19.71 36.93 -62.59
N ALA A 27 19.69 37.07 -63.92
CA ALA A 27 18.52 36.74 -64.73
C ALA A 27 18.17 35.25 -64.65
N VAL A 28 16.88 34.98 -64.42
CA VAL A 28 16.31 33.63 -64.45
C VAL A 28 15.63 33.44 -65.80
N PRO A 29 16.00 32.42 -66.59
CA PRO A 29 15.28 32.08 -67.82
C PRO A 29 13.82 31.75 -67.48
N LEU A 30 12.89 32.33 -68.23
CA LEU A 30 11.47 32.05 -68.11
C LEU A 30 11.06 31.14 -69.27
N ASP A 31 10.65 29.91 -68.96
CA ASP A 31 10.19 28.95 -69.98
C ASP A 31 8.72 29.22 -70.36
N GLY A 32 8.39 29.08 -71.64
CA GLY A 32 7.02 29.23 -72.15
C GLY A 32 6.56 30.68 -72.33
N ASN A 33 5.25 30.94 -72.21
CA ASN A 33 4.69 32.29 -72.21
C ASN A 33 4.42 32.75 -70.75
N PRO A 34 5.35 33.49 -70.15
CA PRO A 34 5.34 33.77 -68.70
C PRO A 34 4.24 34.76 -68.27
N LEU A 35 3.54 35.37 -69.23
CA LEU A 35 2.33 36.17 -68.98
C LEU A 35 1.09 35.29 -68.76
N SER A 36 1.07 34.06 -69.30
CA SER A 36 -0.04 33.10 -69.17
C SER A 36 0.18 31.99 -68.14
N SER A 37 1.35 31.94 -67.49
CA SER A 37 1.67 30.95 -66.45
C SER A 37 2.36 31.63 -65.25
N PRO A 38 1.57 32.21 -64.31
CA PRO A 38 2.04 33.13 -63.28
C PRO A 38 2.73 32.44 -62.09
N GLY A 39 3.81 31.70 -62.34
CA GLY A 39 4.69 31.26 -61.26
C GLY A 39 5.72 30.22 -61.66
N MET A 40 6.81 30.17 -60.90
CA MET A 40 7.91 29.24 -61.08
C MET A 40 8.40 28.72 -59.73
N GLN A 41 8.82 27.45 -59.69
CA GLN A 41 9.34 26.81 -58.49
C GLN A 41 10.87 26.88 -58.49
N PHE A 42 11.43 27.28 -57.35
CA PHE A 42 12.88 27.39 -57.12
C PHE A 42 13.28 26.47 -55.97
N THR A 43 14.44 25.84 -56.09
CA THR A 43 15.07 25.15 -54.95
C THR A 43 16.17 26.06 -54.42
N LEU A 44 16.06 26.48 -53.15
CA LEU A 44 17.04 27.38 -52.55
C LEU A 44 18.05 26.60 -51.70
N ASN A 45 19.27 26.46 -52.22
CA ASN A 45 20.32 25.66 -51.60
C ASN A 45 21.30 26.47 -50.74
N THR A 46 21.12 27.79 -50.63
CA THR A 46 22.06 28.68 -49.94
C THR A 46 21.38 29.35 -48.75
N VAL A 47 22.01 29.31 -47.58
CA VAL A 47 21.56 30.01 -46.36
C VAL A 47 21.66 31.52 -46.55
N GLY A 48 20.63 32.24 -46.10
CA GLY A 48 20.52 33.70 -46.25
C GLY A 48 19.23 34.13 -46.94
N THR A 49 19.12 35.42 -47.25
CA THR A 49 17.94 35.99 -47.91
C THR A 49 18.15 36.01 -49.42
N THR A 50 17.31 35.27 -50.15
CA THR A 50 17.21 35.35 -51.60
C THR A 50 16.12 36.37 -51.98
N THR A 51 16.46 37.33 -52.83
CA THR A 51 15.53 38.33 -53.36
C THR A 51 15.19 38.02 -54.81
N PHE A 52 13.93 37.79 -55.09
CA PHE A 52 13.37 37.70 -56.44
C PHE A 52 12.86 39.08 -56.85
N THR A 53 13.31 39.59 -57.99
CA THR A 53 12.81 40.86 -58.56
C THR A 53 12.19 40.58 -59.91
N LEU A 54 10.89 40.80 -60.01
CA LEU A 54 10.14 40.78 -61.26
C LEU A 54 10.13 42.19 -61.87
N THR A 55 10.41 42.30 -63.16
CA THR A 55 10.31 43.55 -63.92
C THR A 55 9.35 43.32 -65.08
N ALA A 56 8.28 44.12 -65.16
CA ALA A 56 7.27 44.04 -66.20
C ALA A 56 7.31 45.29 -67.09
N THR A 57 7.33 45.09 -68.42
CA THR A 57 7.45 46.17 -69.40
C THR A 57 6.19 46.22 -70.28
N GLY A 58 5.59 47.40 -70.42
CA GLY A 58 4.41 47.63 -71.28
C GLY A 58 4.76 47.96 -72.73
N ALA A 59 3.74 48.04 -73.59
CA ALA A 59 3.87 48.17 -75.04
C ALA A 59 4.65 49.40 -75.55
N THR A 60 4.75 50.48 -74.76
CA THR A 60 5.50 51.70 -75.11
C THR A 60 6.98 51.65 -74.71
N GLY A 61 7.44 50.58 -74.06
CA GLY A 61 8.84 50.29 -73.73
C GLY A 61 9.53 51.26 -72.76
N THR A 62 8.85 52.30 -72.29
CA THR A 62 9.47 53.46 -71.62
C THR A 62 9.31 53.50 -70.09
N THR A 63 8.41 52.69 -69.53
CA THR A 63 8.25 52.53 -68.07
C THR A 63 8.13 51.05 -67.70
N ALA A 64 9.03 50.57 -66.85
CA ALA A 64 8.99 49.23 -66.29
C ALA A 64 8.55 49.27 -64.81
N ALA A 65 7.62 48.39 -64.44
CA ALA A 65 7.20 48.22 -63.04
C ALA A 65 7.98 47.06 -62.41
N THR A 66 8.47 47.25 -61.18
CA THR A 66 9.21 46.20 -60.46
C THR A 66 8.48 45.75 -59.20
N ALA A 67 8.45 44.44 -58.95
CA ALA A 67 7.99 43.84 -57.69
C ALA A 67 9.09 42.96 -57.10
N LYS A 68 9.20 42.94 -55.77
CA LYS A 68 10.21 42.12 -55.07
C LYS A 68 9.55 41.16 -54.09
N ALA A 69 10.03 39.92 -54.08
CA ALA A 69 9.73 38.94 -53.05
C ALA A 69 11.04 38.48 -52.41
N THR A 70 11.05 38.34 -51.08
CA THR A 70 12.25 37.87 -50.36
C THR A 70 11.94 36.56 -49.65
N VAL A 71 12.91 35.66 -49.66
CA VAL A 71 12.83 34.34 -49.05
C VAL A 71 14.07 34.13 -48.20
N THR A 72 13.87 33.96 -46.89
CA THR A 72 14.98 33.69 -45.96
C THR A 72 15.10 32.19 -45.71
N VAL A 73 16.25 31.64 -46.07
CA VAL A 73 16.66 30.27 -45.81
C VAL A 73 17.52 30.25 -44.56
N THR A 74 17.11 29.49 -43.56
CA THR A 74 17.87 29.27 -42.33
C THR A 74 18.61 27.95 -42.40
N ALA A 75 19.81 27.88 -41.81
CA ALA A 75 20.50 26.60 -41.64
C ALA A 75 19.64 25.63 -40.78
N PRO A 76 19.76 24.31 -40.98
CA PRO A 76 19.17 23.34 -40.05
C PRO A 76 19.71 23.59 -38.63
N PRO A 77 18.89 23.40 -37.58
CA PRO A 77 19.41 23.46 -36.22
C PRO A 77 20.53 22.43 -36.05
N PRO A 78 21.61 22.75 -35.31
CA PRO A 78 22.66 21.79 -35.04
C PRO A 78 22.05 20.52 -34.42
N PRO A 79 22.52 19.31 -34.79
CA PRO A 79 22.10 18.10 -34.11
C PRO A 79 22.33 18.25 -32.60
N GLN A 80 21.32 17.92 -31.80
CA GLN A 80 21.37 18.08 -30.35
C GLN A 80 22.09 16.90 -29.69
N GLY A 81 22.87 17.20 -28.65
CA GLY A 81 23.48 16.18 -27.80
C GLY A 81 22.47 15.37 -27.00
N PRO A 82 22.84 14.16 -26.55
CA PRO A 82 22.03 13.42 -25.59
C PRO A 82 21.95 14.18 -24.26
N THR A 83 20.86 13.97 -23.53
CA THR A 83 20.75 14.39 -22.12
C THR A 83 20.36 13.22 -21.24
N ALA A 84 20.68 13.29 -19.95
CA ALA A 84 20.40 12.26 -18.96
C ALA A 84 20.05 12.89 -17.61
N THR A 85 19.15 12.27 -16.86
CA THR A 85 18.91 12.51 -15.42
C THR A 85 18.98 11.18 -14.68
N LEU A 86 19.31 11.20 -13.39
CA LEU A 86 19.31 9.99 -12.56
C LEU A 86 18.94 10.37 -11.14
N THR A 87 18.03 9.60 -10.53
CA THR A 87 17.61 9.76 -9.14
C THR A 87 17.59 8.41 -8.45
N ALA A 88 17.85 8.40 -7.14
CA ALA A 88 17.78 7.22 -6.29
C ALA A 88 16.79 7.48 -5.14
N ASN A 89 15.90 6.53 -4.86
CA ASN A 89 14.97 6.61 -3.75
C ASN A 89 14.79 5.22 -3.09
N PRO A 90 15.04 5.09 -1.78
CA PRO A 90 15.54 6.13 -0.85
C PRO A 90 17.02 6.47 -1.07
N THR A 91 17.48 7.62 -0.55
CA THR A 91 18.90 8.05 -0.61
C THR A 91 19.74 7.47 0.54
N THR A 92 19.11 6.80 1.50
CA THR A 92 19.77 6.07 2.59
C THR A 92 19.06 4.73 2.81
N VAL A 93 19.83 3.65 2.98
CA VAL A 93 19.33 2.28 3.22
C VAL A 93 20.20 1.56 4.24
N THR A 94 19.73 0.45 4.81
CA THR A 94 20.57 -0.53 5.50
C THR A 94 21.10 -1.58 4.53
N ALA A 95 22.24 -2.20 4.82
CA ALA A 95 22.78 -3.29 4.01
C ALA A 95 21.74 -4.42 3.85
N GLY A 96 21.52 -4.86 2.61
CA GLY A 96 20.49 -5.84 2.24
C GLY A 96 19.18 -5.24 1.75
N GLN A 97 18.94 -3.94 1.94
CA GLN A 97 17.77 -3.25 1.38
C GLN A 97 17.97 -2.85 -0.08
N SER A 98 16.86 -2.59 -0.75
CA SER A 98 16.82 -2.21 -2.16
C SER A 98 16.57 -0.72 -2.35
N VAL A 99 17.18 -0.15 -3.40
CA VAL A 99 16.95 1.21 -3.87
C VAL A 99 16.34 1.20 -5.26
N THR A 100 15.39 2.10 -5.51
CA THR A 100 14.85 2.34 -6.86
C THR A 100 15.61 3.46 -7.53
N LEU A 101 16.16 3.18 -8.72
CA LEU A 101 16.78 4.17 -9.59
C LEU A 101 15.80 4.56 -10.71
N LYS A 102 15.65 5.86 -10.97
CA LYS A 102 14.81 6.39 -12.07
C LYS A 102 15.58 7.41 -12.91
N TRP A 103 15.36 7.39 -14.22
CA TRP A 103 16.04 8.27 -15.17
C TRP A 103 15.18 8.71 -16.36
N THR A 104 15.58 9.81 -16.99
CA THR A 104 15.08 10.27 -18.29
C THR A 104 16.24 10.57 -19.22
N THR A 105 16.11 10.26 -20.51
CA THR A 105 17.10 10.62 -21.53
C THR A 105 16.44 11.23 -22.76
N THR A 106 17.10 12.18 -23.42
CA THR A 106 16.70 12.68 -24.74
C THR A 106 17.84 12.54 -25.73
N ASN A 107 17.53 12.43 -27.03
CA ASN A 107 18.50 12.28 -28.13
C ASN A 107 19.53 11.13 -27.93
N ALA A 108 19.20 10.14 -27.11
CA ALA A 108 20.03 8.98 -26.81
C ALA A 108 19.58 7.77 -27.64
N THR A 109 20.52 7.06 -28.23
CA THR A 109 20.33 5.80 -28.96
C THR A 109 20.60 4.58 -28.07
N SER A 110 21.38 4.74 -27.00
CA SER A 110 21.62 3.70 -26.00
C SER A 110 21.90 4.29 -24.61
N ILE A 111 21.74 3.45 -23.60
CA ILE A 111 22.04 3.78 -22.19
C ILE A 111 22.84 2.66 -21.53
N SER A 112 23.69 3.02 -20.57
CA SER A 112 24.33 2.09 -19.64
C SER A 112 24.29 2.65 -18.22
N LEU A 113 24.28 1.76 -17.23
CA LEU A 113 24.25 2.12 -15.81
C LEU A 113 25.38 1.39 -15.09
N THR A 114 26.10 2.10 -14.23
CA THR A 114 27.14 1.51 -13.39
C THR A 114 26.90 1.79 -11.90
N GLN A 115 27.30 0.86 -11.05
CA GLN A 115 27.35 0.94 -9.59
C GLN A 115 28.81 0.85 -9.15
N ASN A 116 29.37 1.93 -8.60
CA ASN A 116 30.78 2.02 -8.23
C ASN A 116 31.72 1.56 -9.37
N GLY A 117 31.35 1.85 -10.63
CA GLY A 117 32.08 1.44 -11.83
C GLY A 117 31.73 0.07 -12.40
N ASN A 118 30.96 -0.76 -11.68
CA ASN A 118 30.51 -2.08 -12.16
C ASN A 118 29.20 -1.98 -12.94
N ASN A 119 29.07 -2.73 -14.04
CA ASN A 119 27.87 -2.69 -14.88
C ASN A 119 26.62 -3.21 -14.15
N VAL A 120 25.53 -2.46 -14.21
CA VAL A 120 24.19 -2.86 -13.74
C VAL A 120 23.35 -3.23 -14.97
N PRO A 121 22.89 -4.49 -15.12
CA PRO A 121 22.10 -4.90 -16.27
C PRO A 121 20.79 -4.10 -16.37
N ILE A 122 20.58 -3.42 -17.49
CA ILE A 122 19.35 -2.70 -17.82
C ILE A 122 18.94 -2.98 -19.27
N GLY A 123 17.63 -3.01 -19.52
CA GLY A 123 17.05 -3.24 -20.84
C GLY A 123 16.93 -1.97 -21.69
N SER A 124 16.90 -2.13 -23.01
CA SER A 124 16.63 -1.01 -23.93
C SER A 124 15.24 -0.41 -23.65
N GLY A 125 15.18 0.91 -23.43
CA GLY A 125 13.92 1.61 -23.15
C GLY A 125 13.46 1.56 -21.69
N GLN A 126 14.18 0.89 -20.79
CA GLN A 126 13.91 1.02 -19.36
C GLN A 126 14.16 2.45 -18.89
N THR A 127 13.32 2.93 -17.97
CA THR A 127 13.43 4.24 -17.31
C THR A 127 13.65 4.11 -15.79
N SER A 128 13.69 2.88 -15.29
CA SER A 128 13.90 2.58 -13.88
C SER A 128 14.41 1.15 -13.65
N THR A 129 15.13 0.93 -12.56
CA THR A 129 15.50 -0.41 -12.06
C THR A 129 15.59 -0.41 -10.54
N VAL A 130 15.58 -1.60 -9.93
CA VAL A 130 15.74 -1.80 -8.48
C VAL A 130 17.06 -2.53 -8.23
N VAL A 131 17.84 -2.06 -7.26
CA VAL A 131 19.15 -2.62 -6.92
C VAL A 131 19.21 -2.87 -5.42
N THR A 132 19.59 -4.08 -5.01
CA THR A 132 19.86 -4.42 -3.61
C THR A 132 21.30 -4.08 -3.24
N LEU A 133 21.51 -3.37 -2.13
CA LEU A 133 22.82 -2.87 -1.72
C LEU A 133 23.31 -3.57 -0.45
N ASN A 134 24.38 -4.34 -0.55
CA ASN A 134 24.94 -5.09 0.57
C ASN A 134 26.18 -4.44 1.18
N ASP A 135 26.93 -3.66 0.39
CA ASP A 135 28.18 -3.06 0.84
C ASP A 135 27.93 -1.73 1.55
N VAL A 136 28.40 -1.64 2.79
CA VAL A 136 28.28 -0.44 3.63
C VAL A 136 29.13 0.70 3.07
N GLY A 137 28.58 1.92 3.10
CA GLY A 137 29.22 3.14 2.66
C GLY A 137 28.42 3.85 1.57
N THR A 138 29.06 4.82 0.90
CA THR A 138 28.44 5.55 -0.20
C THR A 138 28.52 4.74 -1.49
N VAL A 139 27.36 4.38 -2.06
CA VAL A 139 27.25 3.75 -3.37
C VAL A 139 26.92 4.83 -4.40
N ASN A 140 27.73 4.93 -5.46
CA ASN A 140 27.55 5.88 -6.55
C ASN A 140 27.06 5.17 -7.81
N PHE A 141 26.00 5.72 -8.39
CA PHE A 141 25.46 5.29 -9.67
C PHE A 141 25.77 6.30 -10.76
N VAL A 142 26.16 5.82 -11.94
CA VAL A 142 26.38 6.65 -13.12
C VAL A 142 25.60 6.09 -14.29
N LEU A 143 24.64 6.87 -14.78
CA LEU A 143 23.94 6.61 -16.04
C LEU A 143 24.70 7.31 -17.17
N THR A 144 25.00 6.59 -18.25
CA THR A 144 25.60 7.14 -19.47
C THR A 144 24.63 6.98 -20.62
N ALA A 145 24.18 8.10 -21.19
CA ALA A 145 23.35 8.15 -22.39
C ALA A 145 24.23 8.47 -23.61
N THR A 146 24.19 7.62 -24.64
CA THR A 146 24.98 7.79 -25.87
C THR A 146 24.04 8.18 -27.01
N GLY A 147 24.43 9.18 -27.81
CA GLY A 147 23.67 9.67 -28.95
C GLY A 147 24.58 10.10 -30.10
N ALA A 148 23.98 10.63 -31.17
CA ALA A 148 24.69 10.99 -32.40
C ALA A 148 25.79 12.06 -32.21
N GLN A 149 25.71 12.86 -31.15
CA GLN A 149 26.67 13.94 -30.84
C GLN A 149 27.53 13.65 -29.60
N GLY A 150 27.64 12.39 -29.18
CA GLY A 150 28.50 11.98 -28.07
C GLY A 150 27.74 11.36 -26.91
N THR A 151 28.18 11.64 -25.68
CA THR A 151 27.61 11.05 -24.45
C THR A 151 27.23 12.12 -23.44
N ALA A 152 26.21 11.82 -22.63
CA ALA A 152 25.84 12.59 -21.44
C ALA A 152 25.78 11.66 -20.23
N THR A 153 26.17 12.16 -19.07
CA THR A 153 26.16 11.38 -17.83
C THR A 153 25.29 12.04 -16.77
N ALA A 154 24.66 11.22 -15.93
CA ALA A 154 23.95 11.65 -14.73
C ALA A 154 24.32 10.72 -13.57
N GLN A 155 24.35 11.26 -12.35
CA GLN A 155 24.79 10.54 -11.16
C GLN A 155 23.77 10.62 -10.04
N ALA A 156 23.72 9.57 -9.22
CA ALA A 156 22.99 9.54 -7.96
C ALA A 156 23.82 8.76 -6.93
N SER A 157 23.70 9.12 -5.65
CA SER A 157 24.42 8.46 -4.56
C SER A 157 23.44 7.98 -3.48
N VAL A 158 23.74 6.84 -2.88
CA VAL A 158 22.97 6.23 -1.80
C VAL A 158 23.90 5.93 -0.64
N GLN A 159 23.53 6.31 0.58
CA GLN A 159 24.25 5.91 1.79
C GLN A 159 23.74 4.56 2.28
N VAL A 160 24.62 3.56 2.36
CA VAL A 160 24.33 2.25 2.91
C VAL A 160 24.90 2.20 4.33
N THR A 161 24.02 2.09 5.31
CA THR A 161 24.38 1.89 6.71
C THR A 161 24.53 0.39 7.01
N PRO A 162 25.36 -0.02 7.98
CA PRO A 162 25.41 -1.41 8.40
C PRO A 162 24.01 -1.93 8.71
N ALA A 163 23.68 -3.13 8.22
CA ALA A 163 22.60 -3.88 8.83
C ALA A 163 22.93 -4.00 10.32
N THR A 164 22.05 -3.49 11.19
CA THR A 164 22.11 -3.87 12.60
C THR A 164 22.20 -5.38 12.64
N SER A 165 23.24 -5.93 13.26
CA SER A 165 23.30 -7.37 13.54
C SER A 165 21.93 -7.74 14.14
N PRO A 166 21.25 -8.81 13.66
CA PRO A 166 19.96 -9.16 14.20
C PRO A 166 20.11 -9.19 15.72
N GLY A 167 19.40 -8.28 16.40
CA GLY A 167 19.46 -8.20 17.84
C GLY A 167 19.19 -9.59 18.38
N ASP A 168 20.02 -10.04 19.31
CA ASP A 168 19.72 -11.26 20.04
C ASP A 168 18.53 -10.98 20.96
N ILE A 169 17.70 -11.99 21.23
CA ILE A 169 16.60 -11.88 22.20
C ILE A 169 17.12 -11.44 23.59
N THR A 170 18.41 -11.67 23.87
CA THR A 170 19.09 -11.19 25.07
C THR A 170 19.22 -9.66 25.15
N ALA A 171 19.00 -8.93 24.06
CA ALA A 171 18.95 -7.47 24.03
C ALA A 171 17.56 -6.91 24.39
N VAL A 172 16.54 -7.76 24.53
CA VAL A 172 15.18 -7.36 24.89
C VAL A 172 15.02 -7.38 26.41
N ASN A 173 14.73 -6.23 26.99
CA ASN A 173 14.42 -6.07 28.42
C ASN A 173 12.92 -6.09 28.69
N HIS A 174 12.08 -5.71 27.73
CA HIS A 174 10.64 -5.64 27.92
C HIS A 174 9.88 -6.31 26.76
N ILE A 175 8.94 -7.18 27.08
CA ILE A 175 7.95 -7.72 26.14
C ILE A 175 6.59 -7.16 26.54
N ILE A 176 5.99 -6.37 25.65
CA ILE A 176 4.67 -5.78 25.83
C ILE A 176 3.71 -6.51 24.89
N PHE A 177 2.63 -7.06 25.44
CA PHE A 177 1.62 -7.80 24.69
C PHE A 177 0.27 -7.10 24.83
N LEU A 178 -0.33 -6.70 23.71
CA LEU A 178 -1.68 -6.15 23.63
C LEU A 178 -2.49 -7.02 22.69
N ALA A 179 -3.59 -7.58 23.18
CA ALA A 179 -4.55 -8.29 22.36
C ALA A 179 -5.87 -7.50 22.31
N GLN A 180 -6.18 -6.99 21.12
CA GLN A 180 -7.47 -6.39 20.77
C GLN A 180 -8.49 -7.48 20.40
N GLU A 181 -9.71 -7.09 20.03
CA GLU A 181 -10.83 -8.02 19.84
C GLU A 181 -11.38 -8.10 18.41
N ASN A 182 -11.68 -9.32 17.97
CA ASN A 182 -12.60 -9.65 16.88
C ASN A 182 -12.28 -8.97 15.53
N ARG A 183 -11.06 -9.12 15.01
CA ARG A 183 -10.67 -8.58 13.69
C ARG A 183 -9.91 -9.60 12.85
N SER A 184 -10.36 -9.78 11.61
CA SER A 184 -9.63 -10.54 10.60
C SER A 184 -8.55 -9.70 9.93
N PHE A 185 -7.57 -10.38 9.32
CA PHE A 185 -6.47 -9.72 8.63
C PHE A 185 -6.97 -8.94 7.42
N ASP A 186 -7.83 -9.53 6.60
CA ASP A 186 -8.34 -8.89 5.38
C ASP A 186 -9.18 -7.64 5.64
N VAL A 187 -9.93 -7.59 6.73
CA VAL A 187 -10.73 -6.41 7.10
C VAL A 187 -9.84 -5.23 7.43
N TYR A 188 -8.70 -5.44 8.08
CA TYR A 188 -7.82 -4.36 8.55
C TYR A 188 -6.66 -4.06 7.62
N LEU A 189 -5.99 -5.09 7.13
CA LEU A 189 -4.73 -5.01 6.40
C LEU A 189 -4.79 -5.68 5.03
N GLY A 190 -5.96 -6.17 4.60
CA GLY A 190 -6.15 -6.74 3.26
C GLY A 190 -5.75 -5.76 2.15
N LYS A 191 -5.83 -4.44 2.40
CA LYS A 191 -5.37 -3.39 1.46
C LYS A 191 -3.98 -2.82 1.74
N LEU A 192 -3.18 -3.44 2.58
CA LEU A 192 -1.86 -2.93 2.98
C LEU A 192 -0.92 -2.76 1.77
N ASN A 193 -0.93 -3.69 0.82
CA ASN A 193 -0.11 -3.60 -0.39
C ASN A 193 -0.42 -2.34 -1.23
N GLU A 194 -1.68 -1.91 -1.30
CA GLU A 194 -2.06 -0.66 -1.99
C GLU A 194 -1.53 0.58 -1.28
N TYR A 195 -1.53 0.59 0.05
CA TYR A 195 -0.94 1.67 0.84
C TYR A 195 0.58 1.73 0.64
N ARG A 196 1.26 0.59 0.72
CA ARG A 196 2.71 0.46 0.50
C ARG A 196 3.13 0.93 -0.91
N ALA A 197 2.34 0.60 -1.93
CA ALA A 197 2.60 1.03 -3.30
C ALA A 197 2.63 2.57 -3.47
N LYS A 198 1.86 3.33 -2.68
CA LYS A 198 1.90 4.81 -2.69
C LYS A 198 3.26 5.38 -2.29
N PHE A 199 4.05 4.61 -1.55
CA PHE A 199 5.41 4.97 -1.14
C PHE A 199 6.49 4.28 -1.99
N GLY A 200 6.11 3.56 -3.05
CA GLY A 200 7.03 2.80 -3.89
C GLY A 200 7.63 1.56 -3.21
N LEU A 201 6.95 1.04 -2.18
CA LEU A 201 7.36 -0.18 -1.47
C LEU A 201 6.74 -1.42 -2.13
N PRO A 202 7.45 -2.57 -2.16
CA PRO A 202 6.91 -3.81 -2.70
C PRO A 202 5.77 -4.36 -1.83
N PRO A 203 4.88 -5.21 -2.38
CA PRO A 203 3.92 -5.96 -1.59
C PRO A 203 4.66 -6.91 -0.62
N GLU A 204 4.14 -7.07 0.58
CA GLU A 204 4.76 -7.89 1.65
C GLU A 204 3.78 -8.83 2.36
N VAL A 205 2.48 -8.72 2.08
CA VAL A 205 1.46 -9.56 2.71
C VAL A 205 0.58 -10.21 1.66
N ASP A 206 0.06 -11.39 1.99
CA ASP A 206 -1.09 -12.00 1.32
C ASP A 206 -2.35 -11.23 1.73
N GLY A 207 -2.61 -10.14 1.02
CA GLY A 207 -3.76 -9.28 1.27
C GLY A 207 -5.01 -9.75 0.51
N LEU A 208 -6.08 -8.97 0.66
CA LEU A 208 -7.34 -9.19 -0.04
C LEU A 208 -7.09 -9.32 -1.55
N PRO A 209 -7.62 -10.35 -2.23
CA PRO A 209 -7.34 -10.62 -3.65
C PRO A 209 -7.47 -9.40 -4.58
N ASP A 210 -6.57 -9.33 -5.57
CA ASP A 210 -6.24 -8.14 -6.40
C ASP A 210 -7.33 -7.66 -7.39
N ASP A 211 -8.56 -8.18 -7.35
CA ASP A 211 -9.69 -7.69 -8.14
C ASP A 211 -10.60 -6.70 -7.37
N CYS A 212 -10.33 -6.52 -6.07
CA CYS A 212 -11.05 -5.58 -5.24
C CYS A 212 -10.46 -4.16 -5.31
N SER A 213 -11.10 -3.21 -5.99
CA SER A 213 -10.71 -1.79 -5.84
C SER A 213 -10.89 -1.33 -4.39
N SER A 214 -9.90 -0.65 -3.79
CA SER A 214 -10.05 0.00 -2.47
C SER A 214 -11.18 1.03 -2.40
N THR A 215 -11.68 1.50 -3.55
CA THR A 215 -12.83 2.40 -3.61
C THR A 215 -14.15 1.67 -3.90
N ASN A 216 -14.15 0.35 -4.04
CA ASN A 216 -15.37 -0.42 -4.30
C ASN A 216 -16.20 -0.49 -3.02
N SER A 217 -17.19 0.38 -2.89
CA SER A 217 -18.14 0.35 -1.78
C SER A 217 -19.45 -0.36 -2.13
N ASP A 218 -19.50 -1.11 -3.23
CA ASP A 218 -20.70 -1.79 -3.73
C ASP A 218 -20.48 -3.30 -3.63
N TRP A 219 -21.06 -3.90 -2.59
CA TRP A 219 -20.96 -5.32 -2.29
C TRP A 219 -21.57 -6.23 -3.36
N THR A 220 -22.35 -5.69 -4.31
CA THR A 220 -22.91 -6.46 -5.44
C THR A 220 -21.93 -6.62 -6.60
N LYS A 221 -20.85 -5.83 -6.63
CA LYS A 221 -19.86 -5.87 -7.70
C LYS A 221 -18.80 -6.94 -7.43
N PRO A 222 -18.50 -7.82 -8.41
CA PRO A 222 -17.46 -8.83 -8.27
C PRO A 222 -16.14 -8.25 -7.78
N CYS A 223 -15.68 -8.75 -6.64
CA CYS A 223 -14.44 -8.40 -5.97
C CYS A 223 -14.14 -9.45 -4.89
N GLY A 224 -13.02 -10.16 -5.01
CA GLY A 224 -12.58 -11.17 -4.07
C GLY A 224 -13.48 -12.40 -4.07
N ALA A 225 -13.48 -13.15 -2.96
CA ALA A 225 -14.34 -14.33 -2.86
C ALA A 225 -15.81 -13.93 -2.72
N MET A 226 -16.65 -14.62 -3.48
CA MET A 226 -18.10 -14.51 -3.37
C MET A 226 -18.60 -15.24 -2.12
N ASN A 227 -19.16 -14.49 -1.19
CA ASN A 227 -20.05 -15.02 -0.16
C ASN A 227 -21.51 -14.90 -0.62
N LYS A 228 -22.44 -15.53 0.08
CA LYS A 228 -23.84 -15.57 -0.36
C LYS A 228 -24.79 -15.12 0.77
N ALA A 229 -25.78 -14.26 0.47
CA ALA A 229 -26.72 -13.71 1.47
C ALA A 229 -27.85 -14.69 1.86
N PRO A 230 -28.21 -14.90 3.15
CA PRO A 230 -29.27 -15.84 3.52
C PRO A 230 -30.66 -15.44 3.00
N ASN A 231 -31.47 -16.41 2.55
CA ASN A 231 -32.89 -16.19 2.24
C ASN A 231 -33.81 -16.55 3.43
N ALA A 232 -35.13 -16.29 3.30
CA ALA A 232 -36.14 -16.61 4.33
C ALA A 232 -36.28 -18.13 4.66
N ALA A 233 -35.60 -19.00 3.91
CA ALA A 233 -35.52 -20.45 4.09
C ALA A 233 -34.10 -20.93 4.47
N GLY A 234 -33.16 -20.03 4.77
CA GLY A 234 -31.80 -20.34 5.22
C GLY A 234 -30.75 -20.66 4.14
N PHE A 235 -31.00 -20.44 2.84
CA PHE A 235 -30.01 -20.68 1.76
C PHE A 235 -29.94 -19.57 0.71
N PRO A 236 -28.78 -19.23 0.14
CA PRO A 236 -28.58 -17.91 -0.47
C PRO A 236 -28.64 -17.86 -2.02
N THR A 237 -29.09 -16.74 -2.62
CA THR A 237 -29.10 -16.52 -4.09
C THR A 237 -28.38 -15.25 -4.58
N THR A 238 -28.10 -14.28 -3.71
CA THR A 238 -27.40 -13.04 -4.12
C THR A 238 -25.92 -13.11 -3.71
N PRO A 239 -24.99 -12.99 -4.66
CA PRO A 239 -23.56 -12.80 -4.40
C PRO A 239 -23.30 -11.57 -3.51
N ILE A 240 -22.50 -11.74 -2.46
CA ILE A 240 -21.90 -10.67 -1.66
C ILE A 240 -20.39 -10.76 -1.84
N TYR A 241 -19.80 -9.68 -2.33
CA TYR A 241 -18.37 -9.53 -2.52
C TYR A 241 -17.77 -8.63 -1.45
N ALA A 242 -16.46 -8.68 -1.30
CA ALA A 242 -15.77 -7.78 -0.40
C ALA A 242 -15.98 -6.32 -0.83
N PHE A 243 -16.03 -5.38 0.11
CA PHE A 243 -16.25 -3.96 -0.20
C PHE A 243 -15.70 -3.03 0.87
N HIS A 244 -15.35 -1.80 0.48
CA HIS A 244 -14.91 -0.77 1.40
C HIS A 244 -16.08 -0.29 2.27
N LEU A 245 -15.93 -0.43 3.59
CA LEU A 245 -16.90 0.03 4.57
C LEU A 245 -17.01 1.56 4.57
N LYS A 246 -18.25 2.06 4.60
CA LYS A 246 -18.55 3.51 4.78
C LYS A 246 -18.88 3.89 6.22
N THR A 247 -18.63 2.99 7.15
CA THR A 247 -18.96 3.14 8.57
C THR A 247 -17.82 2.59 9.41
N MET A 248 -17.56 3.26 10.53
CA MET A 248 -16.60 2.82 11.55
C MET A 248 -17.27 1.97 12.64
N CYS A 249 -18.57 1.75 12.52
CA CYS A 249 -19.39 0.98 13.45
C CYS A 249 -20.05 -0.15 12.67
N ILE A 250 -19.82 -1.38 13.09
CA ILE A 250 -20.44 -2.59 12.53
C ILE A 250 -21.02 -3.44 13.66
N GLU A 251 -21.97 -4.31 13.32
CA GLU A 251 -22.57 -5.27 14.22
C GLU A 251 -21.54 -6.26 14.76
N ASN A 252 -21.80 -6.77 15.97
CA ASN A 252 -21.14 -7.98 16.42
C ASN A 252 -21.63 -9.18 15.58
N THR A 253 -20.75 -9.70 14.72
CA THR A 253 -21.04 -10.79 13.77
C THR A 253 -20.90 -12.20 14.36
N SER A 254 -20.33 -12.34 15.57
CA SER A 254 -20.08 -13.59 16.30
C SER A 254 -18.90 -14.46 15.84
N ALA A 255 -18.05 -14.76 16.82
CA ALA A 255 -16.95 -15.71 16.80
C ALA A 255 -17.34 -17.12 17.27
N ASP A 256 -18.64 -17.41 17.38
CA ASP A 256 -19.08 -18.70 17.90
C ASP A 256 -18.53 -19.87 17.06
N TRP A 257 -18.26 -21.00 17.71
CA TRP A 257 -17.84 -22.22 17.04
C TRP A 257 -18.71 -22.54 15.82
N ILE A 258 -20.04 -22.53 15.98
CA ILE A 258 -20.93 -22.89 14.87
C ILE A 258 -20.90 -21.87 13.73
N VAL A 259 -20.77 -20.59 14.08
CA VAL A 259 -20.72 -19.47 13.13
C VAL A 259 -19.42 -19.52 12.34
N THR A 260 -18.31 -19.80 13.00
CA THR A 260 -16.99 -19.97 12.37
C THR A 260 -16.98 -21.15 11.42
N ARG A 261 -17.65 -22.26 11.77
CA ARG A 261 -17.79 -23.42 10.87
C ARG A 261 -18.66 -23.10 9.65
N TRP A 262 -19.70 -22.26 9.78
CA TRP A 262 -20.43 -21.74 8.62
C TRP A 262 -19.58 -20.82 7.76
N ALA A 263 -18.79 -19.94 8.35
CA ALA A 263 -17.86 -19.07 7.61
C ALA A 263 -16.86 -19.88 6.76
N PHE A 264 -16.34 -20.95 7.35
CA PHE A 264 -15.40 -21.88 6.73
C PHE A 264 -16.02 -22.64 5.54
N ASN A 265 -17.26 -23.12 5.68
CA ASN A 265 -17.99 -23.80 4.60
C ASN A 265 -19.51 -23.66 4.80
N ALA A 266 -20.14 -22.85 3.96
CA ALA A 266 -21.56 -22.54 4.07
C ALA A 266 -22.48 -23.76 3.83
N GLU A 267 -22.08 -24.64 2.90
CA GLU A 267 -22.90 -25.77 2.44
C GLU A 267 -22.71 -27.02 3.32
N ASP A 268 -21.50 -27.20 3.88
CA ASP A 268 -21.16 -28.32 4.75
C ASP A 268 -20.25 -27.86 5.92
N PRO A 269 -20.81 -27.28 6.99
CA PRO A 269 -20.06 -26.76 8.13
C PRO A 269 -19.33 -27.85 8.91
N ALA A 270 -19.71 -29.13 8.72
CA ALA A 270 -19.03 -30.27 9.32
C ALA A 270 -17.79 -30.69 8.52
N SER A 271 -17.62 -30.18 7.29
CA SER A 271 -16.46 -30.46 6.44
C SER A 271 -15.19 -29.76 6.94
N ASP A 272 -14.05 -30.43 6.79
CA ASP A 272 -12.73 -29.81 6.96
C ASP A 272 -12.19 -29.21 5.66
N THR A 273 -13.03 -29.11 4.62
CA THR A 273 -12.69 -28.39 3.38
C THR A 273 -13.05 -26.91 3.50
N PRO A 274 -12.06 -25.99 3.54
CA PRO A 274 -12.33 -24.56 3.60
C PRO A 274 -12.79 -24.06 2.24
N ARG A 275 -14.01 -23.54 2.18
CA ARG A 275 -14.52 -22.76 1.04
C ARG A 275 -14.46 -21.26 1.28
N MET A 276 -14.46 -20.84 2.54
CA MET A 276 -14.40 -19.43 2.94
C MET A 276 -15.57 -18.61 2.35
N ASP A 277 -16.75 -19.24 2.22
CA ASP A 277 -17.90 -18.76 1.44
C ASP A 277 -19.16 -18.45 2.28
N GLY A 278 -19.08 -18.57 3.61
CA GLY A 278 -20.23 -18.44 4.50
C GLY A 278 -20.18 -17.34 5.55
N PHE A 279 -19.25 -16.39 5.48
CA PHE A 279 -19.10 -15.29 6.46
C PHE A 279 -20.37 -14.46 6.58
N ALA A 280 -20.99 -14.08 5.44
CA ALA A 280 -22.24 -13.31 5.46
C ALA A 280 -23.40 -14.11 6.10
N ILE A 281 -23.46 -15.42 5.88
CA ILE A 281 -24.46 -16.30 6.50
C ILE A 281 -24.22 -16.39 8.00
N GLY A 282 -22.96 -16.59 8.40
CA GLY A 282 -22.55 -16.63 9.80
C GLY A 282 -22.96 -15.36 10.54
N ALA A 283 -22.59 -14.19 10.00
CA ALA A 283 -22.94 -12.89 10.56
C ALA A 283 -24.45 -12.64 10.65
N ALA A 284 -25.20 -13.02 9.61
CA ALA A 284 -26.65 -12.91 9.63
C ALA A 284 -27.30 -13.83 10.69
N SER A 285 -26.74 -15.04 10.90
CA SER A 285 -27.21 -15.97 11.92
C SER A 285 -26.96 -15.48 13.35
N ALA A 286 -25.94 -14.64 13.52
CA ALA A 286 -25.56 -14.02 14.80
C ALA A 286 -26.35 -12.75 15.14
N THR A 287 -27.05 -12.16 14.16
CA THR A 287 -27.91 -11.00 14.38
C THR A 287 -28.97 -11.37 15.43
N PRO A 288 -29.04 -10.68 16.60
CA PRO A 288 -29.92 -11.02 17.71
C PRO A 288 -31.35 -11.43 17.28
N GLY A 289 -31.62 -12.74 17.37
CA GLY A 289 -32.75 -13.39 16.70
C GLY A 289 -33.02 -14.85 17.04
N ALA A 290 -32.48 -15.39 18.15
CA ALA A 290 -33.36 -16.21 18.98
C ALA A 290 -34.62 -15.35 19.30
N PRO A 291 -35.84 -15.90 19.22
CA PRO A 291 -37.05 -15.08 19.06
C PRO A 291 -37.20 -14.00 20.15
N GLY A 292 -37.17 -12.72 19.75
CA GLY A 292 -37.85 -11.63 20.48
C GLY A 292 -37.07 -10.41 21.03
N THR A 293 -35.77 -10.17 20.79
CA THR A 293 -35.04 -9.17 21.64
C THR A 293 -34.23 -8.02 21.02
N ASN A 294 -34.13 -7.79 19.70
CA ASN A 294 -33.84 -6.42 19.25
C ASN A 294 -34.26 -6.10 17.78
N PRO A 295 -35.34 -5.34 17.55
CA PRO A 295 -35.80 -4.98 16.20
C PRO A 295 -34.89 -3.98 15.45
N THR A 296 -33.77 -3.54 16.03
CA THR A 296 -32.97 -2.39 15.55
C THR A 296 -31.69 -2.71 14.80
N VAL A 297 -31.30 -3.98 14.64
CA VAL A 297 -30.03 -4.34 13.96
C VAL A 297 -30.11 -3.97 12.46
N PRO A 298 -29.25 -3.05 11.96
CA PRO A 298 -29.30 -2.59 10.57
C PRO A 298 -28.95 -3.66 9.53
N ASP A 299 -27.94 -4.49 9.77
CA ASP A 299 -27.46 -5.50 8.81
C ASP A 299 -27.97 -6.91 9.10
N LYS A 300 -29.19 -7.20 8.64
CA LYS A 300 -29.81 -8.53 8.80
C LYS A 300 -29.29 -9.59 7.82
N GLN A 301 -28.50 -9.17 6.82
CA GLN A 301 -27.98 -10.06 5.77
C GLN A 301 -26.52 -10.44 6.00
N GLY A 302 -25.90 -9.89 7.05
CA GLY A 302 -24.49 -10.11 7.37
C GLY A 302 -23.54 -9.54 6.30
N ILE A 303 -24.01 -8.59 5.49
CA ILE A 303 -23.22 -7.99 4.40
C ILE A 303 -21.92 -7.40 4.95
N ARG A 304 -21.97 -6.68 6.07
CA ARG A 304 -20.82 -5.97 6.65
C ARG A 304 -19.70 -6.89 7.15
N ALA A 305 -19.94 -8.18 7.30
CA ALA A 305 -18.88 -9.15 7.53
C ALA A 305 -17.89 -9.21 6.36
N MET A 306 -18.33 -8.87 5.15
CA MET A 306 -17.51 -8.79 3.94
C MET A 306 -16.85 -7.41 3.75
N GLY A 307 -17.03 -6.51 4.71
CA GLY A 307 -16.49 -5.17 4.64
C GLY A 307 -15.00 -5.13 4.99
N PHE A 308 -14.22 -4.31 4.28
CA PHE A 308 -12.83 -4.01 4.63
C PHE A 308 -12.62 -2.52 4.86
N TYR A 309 -11.58 -2.19 5.61
CA TYR A 309 -11.06 -0.85 5.81
C TYR A 309 -9.83 -0.60 4.94
N THR A 310 -9.49 0.67 4.79
CA THR A 310 -8.29 1.14 4.10
C THR A 310 -7.49 2.08 4.98
N ALA A 311 -6.34 2.54 4.50
CA ALA A 311 -5.58 3.59 5.17
C ALA A 311 -6.33 4.92 5.32
N GLN A 312 -7.44 5.14 4.59
CA GLN A 312 -8.29 6.31 4.81
C GLN A 312 -9.08 6.22 6.13
N ASP A 313 -9.30 5.00 6.60
CA ASP A 313 -10.12 4.70 7.77
C ASP A 313 -9.23 4.44 9.01
N LEU A 314 -8.16 3.65 8.81
CA LEU A 314 -7.29 3.14 9.87
C LEU A 314 -5.80 3.50 9.64
N GLU A 315 -5.51 4.77 9.33
CA GLU A 315 -4.17 5.23 8.94
C GLU A 315 -3.05 4.74 9.86
N TYR A 316 -3.25 4.77 11.18
CA TYR A 316 -2.24 4.36 12.15
C TYR A 316 -1.84 2.88 12.02
N HIS A 317 -2.82 1.97 11.83
CA HIS A 317 -2.54 0.54 11.65
C HIS A 317 -1.78 0.27 10.35
N TYR A 318 -2.15 0.97 9.26
CA TYR A 318 -1.45 0.88 7.98
C TYR A 318 -0.03 1.41 8.04
N TRP A 319 0.16 2.55 8.71
CA TRP A 319 1.47 3.11 8.98
C TRP A 319 2.31 2.12 9.80
N LEU A 320 1.78 1.62 10.92
CA LEU A 320 2.48 0.70 11.82
C LEU A 320 2.92 -0.57 11.09
N ALA A 321 2.01 -1.23 10.37
CA ALA A 321 2.29 -2.44 9.59
C ALA A 321 3.26 -2.20 8.41
N THR A 322 3.47 -0.95 8.00
CA THR A 322 4.47 -0.57 6.99
C THR A 322 5.84 -0.27 7.61
N GLN A 323 5.88 0.17 8.88
CA GLN A 323 7.14 0.50 9.58
C GLN A 323 7.74 -0.71 10.31
N PHE A 324 6.92 -1.67 10.72
CA PHE A 324 7.31 -2.80 11.56
C PHE A 324 6.92 -4.15 10.94
N ALA A 325 7.37 -5.23 11.57
CA ALA A 325 7.06 -6.58 11.12
C ALA A 325 5.55 -6.88 11.27
N VAL A 326 4.98 -7.52 10.24
CA VAL A 326 3.60 -8.01 10.23
C VAL A 326 3.60 -9.51 9.93
N SER A 327 2.72 -10.25 10.59
CA SER A 327 2.46 -11.65 10.29
C SER A 327 1.10 -11.76 9.63
N ASP A 328 1.07 -12.15 8.37
CA ASP A 328 -0.16 -12.46 7.60
C ASP A 328 -0.61 -13.92 7.77
N ARG A 329 0.09 -14.71 8.60
CA ARG A 329 -0.22 -16.11 8.96
C ARG A 329 -0.34 -16.30 10.47
N TRP A 330 -1.00 -15.37 11.15
CA TRP A 330 -1.33 -15.46 12.57
C TRP A 330 -2.80 -15.86 12.74
N PHE A 331 -3.06 -17.02 13.34
CA PHE A 331 -4.40 -17.59 13.44
C PHE A 331 -4.83 -17.77 14.89
N ALA A 332 -6.13 -17.56 15.15
CA ALA A 332 -6.74 -17.94 16.41
C ALA A 332 -6.53 -19.45 16.65
N PRO A 333 -6.03 -19.87 17.83
CA PRO A 333 -5.75 -21.29 18.11
C PRO A 333 -6.98 -22.20 18.08
N ALA A 334 -8.17 -21.65 18.34
CA ALA A 334 -9.43 -22.36 18.23
C ALA A 334 -10.48 -21.51 17.47
N PRO A 335 -11.36 -22.14 16.67
CA PRO A 335 -12.52 -21.46 16.09
C PRO A 335 -13.59 -21.29 17.20
N ALA A 336 -13.30 -20.40 18.13
CA ALA A 336 -14.06 -20.13 19.34
C ALA A 336 -14.02 -18.63 19.64
N ARG A 337 -14.80 -18.22 20.63
CA ARG A 337 -14.91 -16.83 21.07
C ARG A 337 -13.63 -16.36 21.78
N THR A 338 -13.63 -15.10 22.20
CA THR A 338 -12.59 -14.44 23.01
C THR A 338 -12.01 -15.33 24.09
N ASP A 339 -12.80 -15.79 25.07
CA ASP A 339 -12.23 -16.40 26.29
C ASP A 339 -11.37 -17.64 25.98
N PRO A 340 -11.83 -18.66 25.23
CA PRO A 340 -10.97 -19.79 24.85
C PRO A 340 -9.67 -19.38 24.17
N ASN A 341 -9.70 -18.38 23.26
CA ASN A 341 -8.50 -17.92 22.58
C ASN A 341 -7.57 -17.11 23.50
N ARG A 342 -8.10 -16.33 24.45
CA ARG A 342 -7.32 -15.70 25.52
C ARG A 342 -6.62 -16.74 26.39
N TYR A 343 -7.26 -17.88 26.67
CA TYR A 343 -6.62 -18.98 27.42
C TYR A 343 -5.40 -19.53 26.69
N TYR A 344 -5.46 -19.66 25.35
CA TYR A 344 -4.30 -20.05 24.56
C TYR A 344 -3.19 -18.99 24.58
N LEU A 345 -3.53 -17.70 24.50
CA LEU A 345 -2.52 -16.63 24.54
C LEU A 345 -1.67 -16.66 25.81
N VAL A 346 -2.26 -17.06 26.94
CA VAL A 346 -1.59 -16.99 28.26
C VAL A 346 -1.15 -18.35 28.80
N GLY A 347 -1.82 -19.43 28.40
CA GLY A 347 -1.60 -20.79 28.88
C GLY A 347 -1.25 -21.82 27.80
N ALA A 348 -1.22 -21.41 26.52
CA ALA A 348 -1.06 -22.29 25.36
C ALA A 348 -2.10 -23.42 25.26
N THR A 349 -3.19 -23.35 26.02
CA THR A 349 -4.29 -24.31 25.98
C THR A 349 -5.57 -23.67 26.48
N SER A 350 -6.71 -24.06 25.91
CA SER A 350 -8.02 -23.78 26.49
C SER A 350 -8.46 -24.83 27.50
N GLY A 351 -7.64 -25.83 27.84
CA GLY A 351 -8.06 -26.95 28.70
C GLY A 351 -9.15 -27.83 28.08
N GLY A 352 -9.39 -27.70 26.77
CA GLY A 352 -10.47 -28.40 26.05
C GLY A 352 -11.78 -27.60 25.96
N TYR A 353 -11.82 -26.36 26.45
CA TYR A 353 -13.01 -25.50 26.35
C TYR A 353 -13.10 -24.81 24.98
N ALA A 354 -14.31 -24.79 24.42
CA ALA A 354 -14.68 -24.02 23.22
C ALA A 354 -15.66 -22.87 23.54
N TYR A 355 -16.07 -22.76 24.80
CA TYR A 355 -16.97 -21.74 25.33
C TYR A 355 -16.41 -21.18 26.65
N PRO A 356 -16.81 -19.97 27.05
CA PRO A 356 -16.40 -19.39 28.33
C PRO A 356 -16.74 -20.31 29.50
N ILE A 357 -15.83 -20.42 30.46
CA ILE A 357 -16.00 -21.25 31.65
C ILE A 357 -17.07 -20.59 32.56
N GLN A 358 -18.27 -21.17 32.64
CA GLN A 358 -19.38 -20.59 33.42
C GLN A 358 -19.30 -20.86 34.92
N ASN A 359 -18.66 -21.97 35.32
CA ASN A 359 -18.31 -22.29 36.68
C ASN A 359 -16.92 -22.91 36.59
N GLU A 360 -15.94 -22.37 37.30
CA GLU A 360 -14.58 -22.90 37.37
C GLU A 360 -14.62 -24.44 37.46
N PRO A 361 -13.96 -25.08 36.50
CA PRO A 361 -12.70 -25.71 36.82
C PRO A 361 -11.55 -24.79 36.45
N SER A 362 -10.50 -24.83 37.26
CA SER A 362 -9.22 -24.21 36.92
C SER A 362 -8.53 -25.03 35.85
N ILE A 363 -8.15 -24.41 34.73
CA ILE A 363 -7.21 -25.02 33.77
C ILE A 363 -5.95 -25.36 34.56
N GLN A 364 -5.44 -26.59 34.46
CA GLN A 364 -4.30 -27.05 35.28
C GLN A 364 -2.93 -26.67 34.68
N ALA A 365 -2.87 -26.45 33.37
CA ALA A 365 -1.62 -26.07 32.70
C ALA A 365 -1.09 -24.73 33.26
N PRO A 366 0.23 -24.58 33.47
CA PRO A 366 0.81 -23.32 33.93
C PRO A 366 0.68 -22.25 32.85
N THR A 367 0.33 -21.03 33.25
CA THR A 367 0.37 -19.85 32.39
C THR A 367 1.80 -19.35 32.23
N ILE A 368 2.01 -18.42 31.29
CA ILE A 368 3.25 -17.66 31.21
C ILE A 368 3.55 -16.92 32.51
N PHE A 369 2.52 -16.39 33.20
CA PHE A 369 2.70 -15.65 34.45
C PHE A 369 3.16 -16.55 35.60
N ASP A 370 2.68 -17.79 35.69
CA ASP A 370 3.19 -18.77 36.66
C ASP A 370 4.69 -19.02 36.46
N ARG A 371 5.11 -19.12 35.19
CA ARG A 371 6.52 -19.34 34.82
C ARG A 371 7.38 -18.12 35.11
N LEU A 372 6.90 -16.93 34.80
CA LEU A 372 7.59 -15.67 35.10
C LEU A 372 7.77 -15.48 36.61
N GLN A 373 6.71 -15.75 37.38
CA GLN A 373 6.75 -15.71 38.84
C GLN A 373 7.78 -16.68 39.41
N ALA A 374 7.78 -17.94 38.94
CA ALA A 374 8.75 -18.95 39.38
C ALA A 374 10.20 -18.59 39.03
N ALA A 375 10.41 -17.87 37.93
CA ALA A 375 11.71 -17.39 37.48
C ALA A 375 12.16 -16.07 38.12
N GLY A 376 11.32 -15.41 38.91
CA GLY A 376 11.60 -14.09 39.48
C GLY A 376 11.66 -12.96 38.44
N VAL A 377 11.06 -13.15 37.26
CA VAL A 377 10.97 -12.13 36.21
C VAL A 377 9.82 -11.20 36.55
N SER A 378 10.04 -9.88 36.54
CA SER A 378 8.98 -8.91 36.84
C SER A 378 7.91 -8.93 35.74
N TRP A 379 6.63 -8.99 36.13
CA TRP A 379 5.52 -8.91 35.20
C TRP A 379 4.35 -8.12 35.78
N LYS A 380 3.55 -7.50 34.90
CA LYS A 380 2.27 -6.87 35.24
C LYS A 380 1.23 -7.09 34.14
N ILE A 381 -0.02 -7.15 34.56
CA ILE A 381 -1.22 -7.09 33.71
C ILE A 381 -1.83 -5.70 33.92
N TYR A 382 -1.98 -4.93 32.85
CA TYR A 382 -2.59 -3.61 32.83
C TYR A 382 -4.01 -3.72 32.28
N SER A 383 -5.02 -3.25 33.02
CA SER A 383 -6.40 -3.28 32.56
C SER A 383 -7.19 -2.06 33.01
N ASN A 384 -8.14 -1.59 32.18
CA ASN A 384 -9.06 -0.50 32.51
C ASN A 384 -10.14 -0.95 33.50
N GLU A 385 -10.48 -2.23 33.51
CA GLU A 385 -11.44 -2.82 34.42
C GLU A 385 -10.81 -4.02 35.16
N LEU A 386 -10.34 -3.76 36.38
CA LEU A 386 -9.70 -4.78 37.24
C LEU A 386 -10.59 -6.02 37.50
N TYR A 387 -11.89 -5.92 37.21
CA TYR A 387 -12.88 -6.98 37.39
C TYR A 387 -13.33 -7.67 36.09
N SER A 388 -13.06 -7.13 34.89
CA SER A 388 -13.39 -7.79 33.60
C SER A 388 -12.17 -8.33 32.87
N SER A 389 -10.94 -7.98 33.31
CA SER A 389 -9.78 -8.87 33.16
C SER A 389 -10.09 -10.30 33.67
N ALA A 390 -11.10 -10.45 34.54
CA ALA A 390 -11.65 -11.73 34.94
C ALA A 390 -12.16 -12.62 33.78
N ALA A 391 -12.53 -12.08 32.61
CA ALA A 391 -13.01 -12.87 31.47
C ALA A 391 -11.85 -13.50 30.68
N ALA A 392 -10.87 -12.69 30.25
CA ALA A 392 -9.67 -13.18 29.56
C ALA A 392 -8.81 -14.15 30.39
N PHE A 393 -8.90 -14.04 31.73
CA PHE A 393 -8.24 -14.93 32.68
C PHE A 393 -9.20 -15.87 33.44
N SER A 394 -10.48 -15.96 33.03
CA SER A 394 -11.43 -16.92 33.61
C SER A 394 -10.87 -18.33 33.46
N GLY A 395 -10.88 -19.16 34.51
CA GLY A 395 -10.15 -20.45 34.51
C GLY A 395 -8.70 -20.40 35.03
N PHE A 396 -8.10 -19.21 35.16
CA PHE A 396 -6.81 -18.98 35.84
C PHE A 396 -6.93 -18.06 37.06
N MET A 397 -8.07 -17.40 37.25
CA MET A 397 -8.31 -16.39 38.29
C MET A 397 -7.91 -16.81 39.71
N ALA A 398 -8.14 -18.07 40.08
CA ALA A 398 -7.78 -18.60 41.39
C ALA A 398 -6.27 -18.46 41.71
N ARG A 399 -5.41 -18.34 40.68
CA ARG A 399 -3.95 -18.19 40.80
C ARG A 399 -3.53 -16.77 41.15
N PHE A 400 -4.37 -15.78 40.86
CA PHE A 400 -4.09 -14.36 41.09
C PHE A 400 -4.68 -13.84 42.41
N GLY A 401 -5.19 -14.74 43.26
CA GLY A 401 -5.83 -14.40 44.54
C GLY A 401 -7.27 -13.88 44.38
N PRO A 402 -7.93 -13.49 45.49
CA PRO A 402 -9.26 -12.87 45.40
C PRO A 402 -9.19 -11.60 44.53
N SER A 403 -10.29 -11.33 43.82
CA SER A 403 -10.41 -10.21 42.87
C SER A 403 -9.83 -8.91 43.45
N GLY A 404 -8.75 -8.40 42.84
CA GLY A 404 -8.08 -7.16 43.24
C GLY A 404 -6.97 -7.28 44.28
N ALA A 405 -6.55 -8.48 44.69
CA ALA A 405 -5.48 -8.67 45.69
C ALA A 405 -4.07 -8.91 45.11
N SER A 406 -3.94 -9.14 43.80
CA SER A 406 -2.63 -9.32 43.17
C SER A 406 -1.91 -7.98 42.98
N PRO A 407 -0.66 -7.82 43.46
CA PRO A 407 0.14 -6.63 43.16
C PRO A 407 0.54 -6.55 41.67
N HIS A 408 0.30 -7.59 40.88
CA HIS A 408 0.65 -7.67 39.47
C HIS A 408 -0.47 -7.26 38.51
N ILE A 409 -1.73 -7.16 38.99
CA ILE A 409 -2.84 -6.67 38.17
C ILE A 409 -3.08 -5.22 38.56
N VAL A 410 -2.82 -4.31 37.62
CA VAL A 410 -2.85 -2.87 37.85
C VAL A 410 -3.77 -2.18 36.86
N LYS A 411 -4.18 -0.96 37.20
CA LYS A 411 -4.97 -0.13 36.29
C LYS A 411 -4.15 0.26 35.06
N LEU A 412 -4.83 0.49 33.94
CA LEU A 412 -4.17 0.83 32.67
C LEU A 412 -3.34 2.12 32.74
N ASP A 413 -3.75 3.11 33.55
CA ASP A 413 -2.99 4.36 33.77
C ASP A 413 -1.59 4.12 34.40
N GLN A 414 -1.39 2.99 35.07
CA GLN A 414 -0.08 2.58 35.57
C GLN A 414 0.91 2.28 34.44
N PHE A 415 0.45 1.94 33.23
CA PHE A 415 1.34 1.71 32.09
C PHE A 415 2.07 3.00 31.71
N ASP A 416 1.32 4.10 31.58
CA ASP A 416 1.89 5.42 31.29
C ASP A 416 2.83 5.88 32.41
N ALA A 417 2.47 5.63 33.67
CA ALA A 417 3.32 5.94 34.82
C ALA A 417 4.63 5.11 34.81
N ASP A 418 4.56 3.83 34.45
CA ASP A 418 5.73 2.96 34.38
C ASP A 418 6.67 3.35 33.24
N LEU A 419 6.13 3.75 32.08
CA LEU A 419 6.91 4.29 30.97
C LEU A 419 7.59 5.60 31.35
N ALA A 420 6.87 6.52 32.00
CA ALA A 420 7.39 7.82 32.41
C ALA A 420 8.50 7.71 33.46
N ASN A 421 8.36 6.77 34.39
CA ASN A 421 9.32 6.58 35.49
C ASN A 421 10.46 5.60 35.16
N GLY A 422 10.44 4.95 33.99
CA GLY A 422 11.42 3.91 33.64
C GLY A 422 11.30 2.66 34.51
N THR A 423 10.08 2.32 34.93
CA THR A 423 9.75 1.19 35.82
C THR A 423 8.86 0.14 35.14
N LEU A 424 8.87 0.10 33.81
CA LEU A 424 8.17 -0.92 33.02
C LEU A 424 8.68 -2.33 33.42
N PRO A 425 7.81 -3.32 33.66
CA PRO A 425 8.25 -4.68 33.96
C PRO A 425 8.86 -5.36 32.74
N ALA A 426 9.65 -6.41 32.97
CA ALA A 426 10.15 -7.25 31.89
C ALA A 426 9.04 -7.87 31.01
N VAL A 427 7.86 -8.18 31.56
CA VAL A 427 6.69 -8.59 30.78
C VAL A 427 5.48 -7.75 31.16
N ALA A 428 4.92 -7.04 30.18
CA ALA A 428 3.69 -6.26 30.32
C ALA A 428 2.60 -6.89 29.44
N TYR A 429 1.46 -7.24 30.02
CA TYR A 429 0.29 -7.69 29.28
C TYR A 429 -0.81 -6.64 29.43
N ILE A 430 -1.36 -6.14 28.33
CA ILE A 430 -2.38 -5.11 28.31
C ILE A 430 -3.69 -5.76 27.89
N GLU A 431 -4.66 -5.77 28.81
CA GLU A 431 -6.01 -6.29 28.60
C GLU A 431 -7.01 -5.14 28.58
N ARG A 432 -7.87 -5.09 27.57
CA ARG A 432 -8.81 -3.99 27.33
C ARG A 432 -10.24 -4.52 27.45
N ALA A 433 -11.08 -3.80 28.17
CA ALA A 433 -12.53 -4.03 28.22
C ALA A 433 -13.34 -2.86 27.61
N GLU A 434 -12.65 -1.81 27.17
CA GLU A 434 -13.23 -0.66 26.46
C GLU A 434 -12.23 -0.21 25.41
N ASN A 435 -12.74 0.26 24.26
CA ASN A 435 -11.95 0.62 23.08
C ASN A 435 -10.94 -0.50 22.72
N ASP A 436 -11.37 -1.75 22.88
CA ASP A 436 -10.66 -2.99 22.54
C ASP A 436 -10.76 -3.35 21.06
N GLU A 437 -11.37 -2.47 20.28
CA GLU A 437 -11.65 -2.68 18.87
C GLU A 437 -12.70 -3.77 18.60
N HIS A 438 -13.42 -4.29 19.60
CA HIS A 438 -14.53 -5.22 19.38
C HIS A 438 -15.66 -4.55 18.54
N PRO A 439 -16.31 -5.26 17.59
CA PRO A 439 -17.42 -4.66 16.84
C PRO A 439 -18.68 -4.62 17.69
N GLY A 440 -19.37 -3.49 17.67
CA GLY A 440 -20.63 -3.31 18.37
C GLY A 440 -21.43 -2.12 17.82
N LEU A 441 -22.75 -2.17 18.03
CA LEU A 441 -23.65 -1.16 17.51
C LEU A 441 -23.41 0.18 18.22
N GLY A 442 -22.75 1.09 17.52
CA GLY A 442 -22.37 2.41 18.04
C GLY A 442 -20.90 2.51 18.46
N ASP A 443 -20.17 1.41 18.44
CA ASP A 443 -18.75 1.38 18.78
C ASP A 443 -17.94 1.80 17.56
N ASN A 444 -17.31 2.97 17.66
CA ASN A 444 -16.45 3.49 16.60
C ASN A 444 -15.06 2.86 16.74
N ILE A 445 -14.68 2.08 15.73
CA ILE A 445 -13.41 1.37 15.72
C ILE A 445 -12.18 2.27 15.84
N GLN A 446 -12.28 3.52 15.38
CA GLN A 446 -11.19 4.50 15.46
C GLN A 446 -10.89 4.93 16.90
N ALA A 447 -11.84 4.75 17.84
CA ALA A 447 -11.57 4.97 19.26
C ALA A 447 -10.55 3.96 19.80
N GLY A 448 -10.70 2.68 19.46
CA GLY A 448 -9.72 1.65 19.80
C GLY A 448 -8.38 1.85 19.09
N VAL A 449 -8.40 2.18 17.79
CA VAL A 449 -7.16 2.52 17.06
C VAL A 449 -6.41 3.70 17.70
N LYS A 450 -7.13 4.71 18.17
CA LYS A 450 -6.53 5.86 18.86
C LYS A 450 -5.85 5.44 20.16
N ASP A 451 -6.46 4.53 20.92
CA ASP A 451 -5.87 4.07 22.17
C ASP A 451 -4.69 3.11 21.93
N THR A 452 -4.77 2.25 20.91
CA THR A 452 -3.61 1.49 20.40
C THR A 452 -2.46 2.43 20.07
N ALA A 453 -2.74 3.53 19.38
CA ALA A 453 -1.75 4.55 19.06
C ALA A 453 -1.19 5.24 20.31
N HIS A 454 -2.01 5.56 21.30
CA HIS A 454 -1.56 6.12 22.58
C HIS A 454 -0.53 5.20 23.26
N LEU A 455 -0.85 3.92 23.41
CA LEU A 455 0.01 2.94 24.09
C LEU A 455 1.35 2.74 23.36
N ILE A 456 1.31 2.53 22.04
CA ILE A 456 2.52 2.28 21.24
C ILE A 456 3.38 3.55 21.12
N ASN A 457 2.77 4.73 20.91
CA ASN A 457 3.50 5.99 20.91
C ASN A 457 4.09 6.32 22.29
N GLY A 458 3.39 5.98 23.37
CA GLY A 458 3.90 6.07 24.73
C GLY A 458 5.19 5.27 24.88
N LEU A 459 5.19 4.01 24.44
CA LEU A 459 6.39 3.18 24.44
C LEU A 459 7.51 3.78 23.58
N MET A 460 7.22 4.18 22.32
CA MET A 460 8.20 4.76 21.39
C MET A 460 8.88 6.02 21.94
N ASN A 461 8.18 6.81 22.75
CA ASN A 461 8.70 8.02 23.38
C ASN A 461 9.39 7.77 24.73
N SER A 462 9.32 6.54 25.26
CA SER A 462 9.88 6.17 26.56
C SER A 462 11.35 5.74 26.47
N SER A 463 12.02 5.67 27.62
CA SER A 463 13.37 5.11 27.71
C SER A 463 13.45 3.60 27.43
N ALA A 464 12.32 2.90 27.49
CA ALA A 464 12.21 1.46 27.22
C ALA A 464 12.17 1.14 25.72
N TRP A 465 11.95 2.13 24.84
CA TRP A 465 11.82 1.88 23.39
C TRP A 465 12.97 1.07 22.78
N LYS A 466 14.20 1.39 23.18
CA LYS A 466 15.44 0.86 22.60
C LYS A 466 15.65 -0.65 22.80
N ASP A 467 14.95 -1.25 23.76
CA ASP A 467 15.11 -2.64 24.20
C ASP A 467 13.76 -3.30 24.52
N SER A 468 12.69 -2.84 23.86
CA SER A 468 11.34 -3.39 23.98
C SER A 468 10.88 -4.07 22.70
N VAL A 469 10.04 -5.08 22.86
CA VAL A 469 9.20 -5.63 21.77
C VAL A 469 7.75 -5.39 22.15
N PHE A 470 6.99 -4.77 21.24
CA PHE A 470 5.54 -4.62 21.36
C PHE A 470 4.84 -5.57 20.39
N ILE A 471 4.02 -6.47 20.90
CA ILE A 471 3.19 -7.40 20.13
C ILE A 471 1.76 -6.89 20.20
N LEU A 472 1.27 -6.35 19.09
CA LEU A 472 -0.15 -6.08 18.86
C LEU A 472 -0.75 -7.28 18.15
N THR A 473 -1.79 -7.86 18.74
CA THR A 473 -2.54 -8.97 18.14
C THR A 473 -4.02 -8.82 18.41
N PHE A 474 -4.81 -9.78 17.92
CA PHE A 474 -6.23 -9.93 18.19
C PHE A 474 -6.47 -11.32 18.78
N ASP A 475 -7.51 -11.46 19.58
CA ASP A 475 -7.93 -12.75 20.14
C ASP A 475 -8.43 -13.73 19.06
N GLU A 476 -9.28 -13.24 18.16
CA GLU A 476 -9.87 -13.95 17.04
C GLU A 476 -10.46 -13.00 15.96
N ALA A 477 -11.11 -13.53 14.93
CA ALA A 477 -11.49 -12.82 13.70
C ALA A 477 -12.88 -12.13 13.72
N GLY A 478 -13.72 -12.37 14.72
CA GLY A 478 -15.05 -11.81 14.92
C GLY A 478 -16.14 -12.42 14.05
N GLY A 479 -15.82 -13.40 13.20
CA GLY A 479 -16.69 -13.81 12.09
C GLY A 479 -16.66 -12.85 10.89
N LEU A 480 -15.65 -11.98 10.84
CA LEU A 480 -15.41 -11.09 9.70
C LEU A 480 -14.59 -11.79 8.61
N TYR A 481 -14.77 -11.36 7.36
CA TYR A 481 -14.21 -12.01 6.19
C TYR A 481 -12.68 -12.07 6.22
N ASP A 482 -12.17 -13.26 5.91
CA ASP A 482 -10.78 -13.48 5.57
C ASP A 482 -10.72 -14.51 4.44
N HIS A 483 -9.94 -14.23 3.41
CA HIS A 483 -9.81 -15.13 2.27
C HIS A 483 -8.97 -16.37 2.60
N PHE A 484 -8.09 -16.29 3.61
CA PHE A 484 -7.09 -17.31 3.83
C PHE A 484 -7.63 -18.43 4.73
N PRO A 485 -7.61 -19.70 4.27
CA PRO A 485 -8.08 -20.81 5.09
C PRO A 485 -7.15 -21.06 6.29
N PRO A 486 -7.68 -21.18 7.52
CA PRO A 486 -6.88 -21.58 8.66
C PRO A 486 -6.12 -22.90 8.42
N PRO A 487 -4.90 -23.06 8.98
CA PRO A 487 -4.11 -24.26 8.79
C PRO A 487 -4.83 -25.50 9.36
N THR A 488 -4.77 -26.60 8.63
CA THR A 488 -5.25 -27.91 9.09
C THR A 488 -4.12 -28.70 9.74
N ASN A 489 -4.46 -29.71 10.56
CA ASN A 489 -3.50 -30.56 11.27
C ASN A 489 -2.58 -29.81 12.24
N VAL A 490 -3.09 -28.77 12.89
CA VAL A 490 -2.39 -28.10 13.99
C VAL A 490 -2.13 -29.13 15.11
N PRO A 491 -0.88 -29.33 15.55
CA PRO A 491 -0.58 -30.25 16.65
C PRO A 491 -1.37 -29.88 17.91
N ASN A 492 -1.82 -30.89 18.66
CA ASN A 492 -2.38 -30.66 19.99
C ASN A 492 -1.26 -30.05 20.87
N PRO A 493 -1.50 -28.91 21.54
CA PRO A 493 -0.53 -28.26 22.42
C PRO A 493 0.07 -29.15 23.52
#